data_AF-A0A1V0RUJ8-F1
#
_entry.id   AF-A0A1V0RUJ8-F1
#
_cell.length_a   1.000
_cell.length_b   1.000
_cell.length_c   1.000
_cell.angle_alpha   90.00
_cell.angle_beta   90.00
_cell.angle_gamma   90.00
#
_symmetry.space_group_name_H-M   'P 1'
#
loop_
_entity.id
_entity.type
_entity.pdbx_description
1 polymer ?
#
loop_
_entity_poly.entity_id
_entity_poly.type
_entity_poly.pdbx_seq_one_letter_code
_entity_poly.pdbx_strand_id
1 'polypeptide(L)'
;MEQDVTRSEPTVSAETLAKWQFLVDQISKIADVPATLIMHTREQQHSVFVKSAGNINPYLKGQSFQLHDKLYCSGVFQRDGELCVEDATQDPHWHDNPDMEFGMSFYVGLPLKWPDGSNFGTICMLDRFTNQRALQFREGLRHFCQIIEDDLAMLEEIERRKRAEARLQKELDLREDLVEARTKDLEEANTALRVLLKGVERSKTEIEERVAQQIKGLVLPHVSRLRQLNADDERARSYLDTLEANLKNITSAFSGKLAVALERLTPTESEIAQLVAQGRSTKEIAKTLSRGTSTIDFHRNNIRQKLGLTHGRRNLQKYLENLK
;
A
#
# COMPACT_ATOMS: atom_id res chain seq x y z
N MET A 1 -14.44 -0.22 21.89
CA MET A 1 -14.56 1.14 22.45
C MET A 1 -14.34 2.11 21.32
N GLU A 2 -15.40 2.36 20.55
CA GLU A 2 -15.44 3.48 19.62
C GLU A 2 -15.40 4.75 20.47
N GLN A 3 -14.33 5.52 20.32
CA GLN A 3 -14.26 6.83 20.95
C GLN A 3 -15.31 7.71 20.28
N ASP A 4 -16.22 8.20 21.12
CA ASP A 4 -17.18 9.26 20.81
C ASP A 4 -16.37 10.50 20.39
N VAL A 5 -16.14 10.62 19.08
CA VAL A 5 -15.59 11.84 18.48
C VAL A 5 -16.73 12.84 18.57
N THR A 6 -16.69 13.67 19.62
CA THR A 6 -17.51 14.88 19.70
C THR A 6 -17.42 15.59 18.35
N ARG A 7 -18.51 15.51 17.58
CA ARG A 7 -18.59 16.00 16.21
C ARG A 7 -18.47 17.52 16.28
N SER A 8 -17.25 18.04 16.15
CA SER A 8 -17.04 19.48 16.06
C SER A 8 -17.71 19.95 14.78
N GLU A 9 -18.72 20.82 14.93
CA GLU A 9 -19.37 21.50 13.81
C GLU A 9 -18.32 22.19 12.94
N PRO A 10 -18.42 22.08 11.61
CA PRO A 10 -17.52 22.78 10.70
C PRO A 10 -17.53 24.28 10.98
N THR A 11 -16.34 24.88 11.06
CA THR A 11 -16.23 26.33 11.22
C THR A 11 -16.61 27.04 9.92
N VAL A 12 -17.62 27.90 9.97
CA VAL A 12 -18.00 28.75 8.82
C VAL A 12 -16.87 29.73 8.53
N SER A 13 -16.37 29.72 7.29
CA SER A 13 -15.25 30.56 6.87
C SER A 13 -15.64 32.05 6.80
N ALA A 14 -14.64 32.94 6.88
CA ALA A 14 -14.88 34.38 6.72
C ALA A 14 -15.47 34.74 5.34
N GLU A 15 -15.10 34.00 4.29
CA GLU A 15 -15.62 34.16 2.94
C GLU A 15 -17.10 33.74 2.84
N THR A 16 -17.44 32.58 3.41
CA THR A 16 -18.84 32.12 3.50
C THR A 16 -19.70 33.09 4.31
N LEU A 17 -19.17 33.62 5.43
CA LEU A 17 -19.85 34.64 6.22
C LEU A 17 -20.08 35.93 5.42
N ALA A 18 -19.12 36.38 4.62
CA ALA A 18 -19.28 37.56 3.76
C ALA A 18 -20.33 37.33 2.68
N LYS A 19 -20.37 36.12 2.08
CA LYS A 19 -21.43 35.71 1.16
C LYS A 19 -22.79 35.77 1.83
N TRP A 20 -22.95 35.15 3.00
CA TRP A 20 -24.22 35.15 3.73
C TRP A 20 -24.66 36.55 4.16
N GLN A 21 -23.73 37.41 4.57
CA GLN A 21 -24.01 38.82 4.83
C GLN A 21 -24.61 39.51 3.61
N PHE A 22 -24.01 39.32 2.44
CA PHE A 22 -24.53 39.87 1.19
C PHE A 22 -25.95 39.35 0.88
N LEU A 23 -26.20 38.04 1.03
CA LEU A 23 -27.52 37.45 0.78
C LEU A 23 -28.58 38.06 1.69
N VAL A 24 -28.31 38.14 2.99
CA VAL A 24 -29.21 38.70 3.99
C VAL A 24 -29.51 40.18 3.70
N ASP A 25 -28.51 40.96 3.26
CA ASP A 25 -28.70 42.35 2.84
C ASP A 25 -29.58 42.47 1.57
N GLN A 26 -29.43 41.55 0.61
CA GLN A 26 -30.26 41.55 -0.60
C GLN A 26 -31.70 41.16 -0.29
N ILE A 27 -31.91 40.14 0.55
CA ILE A 27 -33.25 39.72 0.99
C ILE A 27 -33.96 40.90 1.65
N SER A 28 -33.31 41.57 2.61
CA SER A 28 -33.88 42.76 3.27
C SER A 28 -34.29 43.85 2.28
N LYS A 29 -33.46 44.14 1.27
CA LYS A 29 -33.74 45.16 0.26
C LYS A 29 -34.87 44.76 -0.71
N ILE A 30 -34.88 43.51 -1.17
CA ILE A 30 -35.87 43.03 -2.15
C ILE A 30 -37.23 42.86 -1.49
N ALA A 31 -37.27 42.27 -0.29
CA ALA A 31 -38.50 42.09 0.48
C ALA A 31 -38.96 43.38 1.19
N ASP A 32 -38.09 44.41 1.24
CA ASP A 32 -38.35 45.70 1.90
C ASP A 32 -38.72 45.54 3.37
N VAL A 33 -37.92 44.76 4.08
CA VAL A 33 -38.11 44.44 5.51
C VAL A 33 -36.97 45.03 6.35
N PRO A 34 -37.28 45.55 7.55
CA PRO A 34 -36.28 46.17 8.42
C PRO A 34 -35.22 45.18 8.92
N ALA A 35 -35.54 43.89 9.03
CA ALA A 35 -34.59 42.88 9.48
C ALA A 35 -34.71 41.59 8.66
N THR A 36 -33.55 41.07 8.27
CA THR A 36 -33.39 39.67 7.85
C THR A 36 -32.23 39.10 8.66
N LEU A 37 -32.40 37.89 9.19
CA LEU A 37 -31.44 37.26 10.10
C LEU A 37 -31.15 35.83 9.64
N ILE A 38 -29.89 35.43 9.80
CA ILE A 38 -29.53 34.02 9.95
C ILE A 38 -29.26 33.81 11.42
N MET A 39 -30.03 32.92 12.02
CA MET A 39 -29.86 32.49 13.39
C MET A 39 -29.11 31.17 13.41
N HIS A 40 -28.27 30.97 14.42
CA HIS A 40 -27.55 29.73 14.65
C HIS A 40 -27.95 29.15 16.01
N THR A 41 -28.29 27.86 16.01
CA THR A 41 -28.74 27.12 17.19
C THR A 41 -27.64 26.18 17.65
N ARG A 42 -27.23 26.29 18.91
CA ARG A 42 -26.40 25.28 19.59
C ARG A 42 -27.11 24.84 20.84
N GLU A 43 -27.45 23.56 20.89
CA GLU A 43 -28.26 22.99 21.98
C GLU A 43 -29.57 23.78 22.16
N GLN A 44 -29.70 24.52 23.27
CA GLN A 44 -30.86 25.38 23.57
C GLN A 44 -30.59 26.88 23.38
N GLN A 45 -29.38 27.25 22.95
CA GLN A 45 -29.02 28.65 22.69
C GLN A 45 -29.22 28.99 21.22
N HIS A 46 -29.98 30.05 20.98
CA HIS A 46 -30.28 30.56 19.65
C HIS A 46 -29.70 31.96 19.50
N SER A 47 -28.81 32.14 18.53
CA SER A 47 -28.01 33.37 18.43
C SER A 47 -28.09 34.00 17.04
N VAL A 48 -28.06 35.33 17.00
CA VAL A 48 -28.00 36.10 15.75
C VAL A 48 -26.62 35.90 15.12
N PHE A 49 -26.54 35.07 14.09
CA PHE A 49 -25.29 34.72 13.43
C PHE A 49 -24.92 35.74 12.35
N VAL A 50 -25.90 36.11 11.51
CA VAL A 50 -25.80 37.15 10.49
C VAL A 50 -27.05 38.01 10.55
N LYS A 51 -26.92 39.32 10.37
CA LYS A 51 -28.05 40.26 10.31
C LYS A 51 -27.92 41.21 9.14
N SER A 52 -29.05 41.62 8.56
CA SER A 52 -29.03 42.63 7.51
C SER A 52 -28.51 43.97 8.01
N ALA A 53 -27.74 44.64 7.16
CA ALA A 53 -27.23 45.98 7.41
C ALA A 53 -28.37 46.99 7.27
N GLY A 54 -28.46 47.92 8.23
CA GLY A 54 -29.43 49.00 8.21
C GLY A 54 -29.69 49.56 9.61
N ASN A 55 -29.96 50.86 9.69
CA ASN A 55 -30.18 51.57 10.97
C ASN A 55 -31.51 51.20 11.65
N ILE A 56 -32.38 50.46 10.97
CA ILE A 56 -33.72 50.10 11.43
C ILE A 56 -33.75 48.68 12.02
N ASN A 57 -32.74 47.85 11.72
CA ASN A 57 -32.63 46.48 12.23
C ASN A 57 -32.23 46.50 13.72
N PRO A 58 -33.12 46.12 14.66
CA PRO A 58 -32.89 46.27 16.10
C PRO A 58 -31.95 45.22 16.70
N TYR A 59 -31.70 44.13 15.98
CA TYR A 59 -30.95 42.98 16.49
C TYR A 59 -29.45 43.23 16.49
N LEU A 60 -28.72 42.62 17.43
CA LEU A 60 -27.26 42.69 17.49
C LEU A 60 -26.64 41.36 17.10
N LYS A 61 -25.57 41.40 16.29
CA LYS A 61 -24.81 40.19 15.96
C LYS A 61 -24.24 39.57 17.24
N GLY A 62 -24.43 38.27 17.41
CA GLY A 62 -24.03 37.51 18.60
C GLY A 62 -25.00 37.60 19.78
N GLN A 63 -26.07 38.40 19.68
CA GLN A 63 -27.15 38.37 20.66
C GLN A 63 -27.75 36.96 20.71
N SER A 64 -27.89 36.41 21.91
CA SER A 64 -28.33 35.04 22.15
C SER A 64 -29.54 35.01 23.06
N PHE A 65 -30.41 34.04 22.81
CA PHE A 65 -31.67 33.80 23.50
C PHE A 65 -31.78 32.32 23.81
N GLN A 66 -32.47 31.97 24.90
CA GLN A 66 -32.87 30.58 25.12
C GLN A 66 -34.07 30.27 24.24
N LEU A 67 -34.02 29.14 23.54
CA LEU A 67 -35.13 28.69 22.72
C LEU A 67 -36.34 28.36 23.62
N HIS A 68 -37.49 28.96 23.33
CA HIS A 68 -38.75 28.67 24.02
C HIS A 68 -39.93 28.86 23.06
N ASP A 69 -41.09 28.29 23.40
CA ASP A 69 -42.24 28.13 22.47
C ASP A 69 -42.82 29.44 21.93
N LYS A 70 -42.47 30.59 22.53
CA LYS A 70 -42.93 31.93 22.13
C LYS A 70 -41.98 32.69 21.20
N LEU A 71 -40.83 32.12 20.86
CA LEU A 71 -39.98 32.65 19.80
C LEU A 71 -40.46 32.12 18.44
N TYR A 72 -40.52 32.99 17.43
CA TYR A 72 -40.89 32.57 16.08
C TYR A 72 -40.00 31.43 15.57
N CYS A 73 -38.69 31.47 15.83
CA CYS A 73 -37.78 30.41 15.43
C CYS A 73 -38.14 29.02 16.00
N SER A 74 -38.74 28.96 17.19
CA SER A 74 -39.24 27.70 17.76
C SER A 74 -40.39 27.14 16.94
N GLY A 75 -41.29 27.99 16.45
CA GLY A 75 -42.38 27.58 15.56
C GLY A 75 -41.89 27.04 14.21
N VAL A 76 -40.78 27.57 13.69
CA VAL A 76 -40.09 27.02 12.51
C VAL A 76 -39.61 25.59 12.78
N PHE A 77 -38.93 25.37 13.92
CA PHE A 77 -38.42 24.04 14.29
C PHE A 77 -39.55 23.04 14.58
N GLN A 78 -40.61 23.46 15.28
CA GLN A 78 -41.76 22.59 15.59
C GLN A 78 -42.49 22.12 14.34
N ARG A 79 -42.58 22.98 13.31
CA ARG A 79 -43.19 22.64 12.02
C ARG A 79 -42.27 21.87 11.09
N ASP A 80 -40.98 21.82 11.41
CA ASP A 80 -39.90 21.40 10.53
C ASP A 80 -40.02 22.02 9.12
N GLY A 81 -40.27 23.33 9.08
CA GLY A 81 -40.63 24.01 7.84
C GLY A 81 -40.99 25.47 8.03
N GLU A 82 -41.66 26.03 7.03
CA GLU A 82 -41.94 27.47 7.01
C GLU A 82 -42.92 27.90 8.10
N LEU A 83 -42.55 28.95 8.83
CA LEU A 83 -43.47 29.71 9.67
C LEU A 83 -43.72 31.07 8.99
N CYS A 84 -45.00 31.37 8.74
CA CYS A 84 -45.45 32.65 8.26
C CYS A 84 -46.47 33.21 9.27
N VAL A 85 -46.19 34.40 9.78
CA VAL A 85 -47.04 35.18 10.69
C VAL A 85 -47.21 36.55 10.05
N GLU A 86 -48.43 36.85 9.58
CA GLU A 86 -48.71 38.10 8.87
C GLU A 86 -48.87 39.30 9.81
N ASP A 87 -49.42 39.06 11.00
CA ASP A 87 -49.56 40.05 12.07
C ASP A 87 -49.76 39.34 13.42
N ALA A 88 -48.72 39.33 14.24
CA ALA A 88 -48.74 38.74 15.57
C ALA A 88 -49.68 39.47 16.54
N THR A 89 -50.01 40.75 16.31
CA THR A 89 -50.97 41.46 17.17
C THR A 89 -52.38 40.87 17.10
N GLN A 90 -52.70 40.18 16.00
CA GLN A 90 -53.97 39.52 15.77
C GLN A 90 -53.89 38.00 15.97
N ASP A 91 -52.70 37.44 16.21
CA ASP A 91 -52.49 36.01 16.37
C ASP A 91 -52.46 35.62 17.87
N PRO A 92 -53.42 34.82 18.37
CA PRO A 92 -53.47 34.42 19.78
C PRO A 92 -52.23 33.68 20.26
N HIS A 93 -51.47 33.03 19.37
CA HIS A 93 -50.27 32.30 19.72
C HIS A 93 -49.03 33.21 19.80
N TRP A 94 -48.96 34.27 18.98
CA TRP A 94 -47.77 35.12 18.83
C TRP A 94 -47.88 36.52 19.43
N HIS A 95 -49.06 36.96 19.88
CA HIS A 95 -49.26 38.32 20.41
C HIS A 95 -48.37 38.71 21.61
N ASP A 96 -47.87 37.73 22.35
CA ASP A 96 -46.98 37.86 23.51
C ASP A 96 -45.52 37.48 23.20
N ASN A 97 -45.14 37.43 21.93
CA ASN A 97 -43.77 37.15 21.50
C ASN A 97 -42.79 38.26 21.99
N PRO A 98 -41.61 37.92 22.54
CA PRO A 98 -40.58 38.90 22.93
C PRO A 98 -40.21 39.92 21.85
N ASP A 99 -40.22 39.55 20.57
CA ASP A 99 -39.90 40.43 19.44
C ASP A 99 -40.91 41.59 19.28
N MET A 100 -42.06 41.51 19.95
CA MET A 100 -43.03 42.61 20.04
C MET A 100 -42.47 43.83 20.77
N GLU A 101 -41.43 43.68 21.59
CA GLU A 101 -40.69 44.82 22.17
C GLU A 101 -40.09 45.73 21.08
N PHE A 102 -39.67 45.15 19.96
CA PHE A 102 -39.17 45.87 18.80
C PHE A 102 -40.28 46.21 17.78
N GLY A 103 -41.51 45.85 18.11
CA GLY A 103 -42.70 45.98 17.26
C GLY A 103 -42.75 44.99 16.10
N MET A 104 -41.94 43.92 16.09
CA MET A 104 -41.85 42.97 14.97
C MET A 104 -43.05 42.00 14.94
N SER A 105 -44.17 42.50 14.43
CA SER A 105 -45.43 41.76 14.32
C SER A 105 -45.47 40.80 13.13
N PHE A 106 -44.67 41.03 12.10
CA PHE A 106 -44.60 40.19 10.90
C PHE A 106 -43.36 39.31 10.91
N TYR A 107 -43.52 38.03 10.57
CA TYR A 107 -42.42 37.06 10.49
C TYR A 107 -42.61 36.06 9.37
N VAL A 108 -41.55 35.81 8.59
CA VAL A 108 -41.44 34.66 7.69
C VAL A 108 -40.09 34.00 7.94
N GLY A 109 -40.07 32.70 8.24
CA GLY A 109 -38.83 31.98 8.51
C GLY A 109 -38.83 30.54 8.04
N LEU A 110 -37.63 30.03 7.74
CA LEU A 110 -37.35 28.67 7.29
C LEU A 110 -36.22 28.06 8.13
N PRO A 111 -36.24 26.73 8.36
CA PRO A 111 -35.15 26.05 9.03
C PRO A 111 -33.93 26.00 8.11
N LEU A 112 -32.74 26.13 8.68
CA LEU A 112 -31.47 25.83 8.03
C LEU A 112 -30.93 24.54 8.61
N LYS A 113 -30.63 23.56 7.75
CA LYS A 113 -30.19 22.24 8.17
C LYS A 113 -28.77 21.91 7.74
N TRP A 114 -28.11 21.11 8.55
CA TRP A 114 -26.94 20.35 8.14
C TRP A 114 -27.35 19.20 7.19
N PRO A 115 -26.42 18.64 6.40
CA PRO A 115 -26.69 17.51 5.50
C PRO A 115 -27.27 16.26 6.16
N ASP A 116 -27.00 16.08 7.46
CA ASP A 116 -27.56 14.97 8.24
C ASP A 116 -29.00 15.22 8.71
N GLY A 117 -29.58 16.37 8.37
CA GLY A 117 -30.93 16.78 8.73
C GLY A 117 -31.04 17.46 10.10
N SER A 118 -29.95 17.57 10.86
CA SER A 118 -29.94 18.32 12.12
C SER A 118 -30.04 19.83 11.88
N ASN A 119 -30.59 20.56 12.85
CA ASN A 119 -30.80 22.00 12.72
C ASN A 119 -29.49 22.76 12.90
N PHE A 120 -29.08 23.52 11.88
CA PHE A 120 -28.09 24.59 12.02
C PHE A 120 -28.72 25.83 12.67
N GLY A 121 -29.95 26.18 12.27
CA GLY A 121 -30.64 27.36 12.75
C GLY A 121 -31.82 27.76 11.88
N THR A 122 -32.04 29.06 11.68
CA THR A 122 -33.13 29.56 10.83
C THR A 122 -32.68 30.75 9.99
N ILE A 123 -33.29 30.93 8.83
CA ILE A 123 -33.26 32.20 8.10
C ILE A 123 -34.65 32.84 8.16
N CYS A 124 -34.73 34.13 8.46
CA CYS A 124 -36.02 34.81 8.62
C CYS A 124 -36.01 36.27 8.15
N MET A 125 -37.19 36.75 7.78
CA MET A 125 -37.54 38.14 7.48
C MET A 125 -38.51 38.64 8.54
N LEU A 126 -38.28 39.83 9.10
CA LEU A 126 -39.14 40.43 10.11
C LEU A 126 -39.52 41.86 9.73
N ASP A 127 -40.76 42.23 10.04
CA ASP A 127 -41.28 43.58 9.83
C ASP A 127 -42.21 44.00 10.98
N ARG A 128 -42.42 45.31 11.13
CA ARG A 128 -43.31 45.90 12.14
C ARG A 128 -44.77 45.87 11.75
N PHE A 129 -45.04 45.69 10.46
CA PHE A 129 -46.37 45.63 9.89
C PHE A 129 -46.45 44.49 8.88
N THR A 130 -47.66 44.04 8.55
CA THR A 130 -47.86 43.07 7.48
C THR A 130 -47.21 43.55 6.17
N ASN A 131 -46.34 42.72 5.60
CA ASN A 131 -45.55 43.09 4.43
C ASN A 131 -45.88 42.20 3.22
N GLN A 132 -46.66 42.75 2.28
CA GLN A 132 -47.06 42.04 1.05
C GLN A 132 -45.89 41.72 0.12
N ARG A 133 -44.84 42.55 0.11
CA ARG A 133 -43.65 42.30 -0.71
C ARG A 133 -42.87 41.11 -0.17
N ALA A 134 -42.71 41.02 1.14
CA ALA A 134 -42.10 39.86 1.81
C ALA A 134 -42.92 38.58 1.60
N LEU A 135 -44.26 38.65 1.66
CA LEU A 135 -45.15 37.51 1.35
C LEU A 135 -44.98 37.01 -0.09
N GLN A 136 -44.88 37.92 -1.06
CA GLN A 136 -44.61 37.59 -2.46
C GLN A 136 -43.19 37.02 -2.67
N PHE A 137 -42.25 37.35 -1.78
CA PHE A 137 -40.85 36.92 -1.86
C PHE A 137 -40.53 35.62 -1.11
N ARG A 138 -41.53 34.92 -0.57
CA ARG A 138 -41.33 33.64 0.18
C ARG A 138 -40.58 32.57 -0.61
N GLU A 139 -40.85 32.46 -1.92
CA GLU A 139 -40.13 31.53 -2.78
C GLU A 139 -38.65 31.94 -2.95
N GLY A 140 -38.39 33.25 -3.03
CA GLY A 140 -37.03 33.81 -3.00
C GLY A 140 -36.29 33.41 -1.72
N LEU A 141 -36.92 33.60 -0.55
CA LEU A 141 -36.34 33.18 0.73
C LEU A 141 -36.00 31.69 0.76
N ARG A 142 -36.85 30.84 0.17
CA ARG A 142 -36.61 29.39 0.05
C ARG A 142 -35.39 29.07 -0.81
N HIS A 143 -35.18 29.79 -1.91
CA HIS A 143 -33.96 29.64 -2.71
C HIS A 143 -32.71 30.08 -1.94
N PHE A 144 -32.77 31.16 -1.18
CA PHE A 144 -31.64 31.57 -0.33
C PHE A 144 -31.35 30.57 0.80
N CYS A 145 -32.40 29.98 1.38
CA CYS A 145 -32.27 28.88 2.33
C CYS A 145 -31.47 27.72 1.71
N GLN A 146 -31.84 27.28 0.51
CA GLN A 146 -31.11 26.23 -0.21
C GLN A 146 -29.65 26.60 -0.47
N ILE A 147 -29.36 27.84 -0.86
CA ILE A 147 -27.97 28.30 -1.08
C ILE A 147 -27.13 28.17 0.20
N ILE A 148 -27.71 28.51 1.35
CA ILE A 148 -27.02 28.42 2.64
C ILE A 148 -26.83 26.95 3.04
N GLU A 149 -27.84 26.10 2.85
CA GLU A 149 -27.73 24.66 3.11
C GLU A 149 -26.68 23.98 2.20
N ASP A 150 -26.60 24.38 0.93
CA ASP A 150 -25.55 23.92 0.00
C ASP A 150 -24.15 24.35 0.49
N ASP A 151 -24.02 25.57 1.03
CA ASP A 151 -22.76 26.03 1.64
C ASP A 151 -22.41 25.21 2.88
N LEU A 152 -23.39 24.91 3.75
CA LEU A 152 -23.20 24.05 4.93
C LEU A 152 -22.76 22.64 4.53
N ALA A 153 -23.36 22.08 3.48
CA ALA A 153 -22.97 20.77 2.93
C ALA A 153 -21.54 20.77 2.40
N MET A 154 -21.15 21.83 1.69
CA MET A 154 -19.78 21.98 1.21
C MET A 154 -18.78 22.11 2.38
N LEU A 155 -19.12 22.85 3.45
CA LEU A 155 -18.27 22.99 4.63
C LEU A 155 -18.05 21.65 5.34
N GLU A 156 -19.11 20.85 5.54
CA GLU A 156 -19.00 19.51 6.10
C GLU A 156 -18.11 18.60 5.23
N GLU A 157 -18.27 18.68 3.90
CA GLU A 157 -17.48 17.89 2.97
C GLU A 157 -15.99 18.26 3.00
N ILE A 158 -15.67 19.55 3.06
CA ILE A 158 -14.29 20.02 3.18
C ILE A 158 -13.65 19.51 4.47
N GLU A 159 -14.36 19.59 5.58
CA GLU A 159 -13.87 19.13 6.88
C GLU A 159 -13.67 17.61 6.90
N ARG A 160 -14.61 16.86 6.30
CA ARG A 160 -14.49 15.41 6.11
C ARG A 160 -13.25 15.04 5.29
N ARG A 161 -13.01 15.75 4.19
CA ARG A 161 -11.83 15.54 3.33
C ARG A 161 -10.53 15.82 4.06
N LYS A 162 -10.43 16.95 4.77
CA LYS A 162 -9.23 17.29 5.57
C LYS A 162 -8.89 16.22 6.60
N ARG A 163 -9.89 15.68 7.29
CA ARG A 163 -9.69 14.58 8.27
C ARG A 163 -9.23 13.29 7.60
N ALA A 164 -9.82 12.95 6.45
CA ALA A 164 -9.42 11.76 5.69
C ALA A 164 -7.98 11.87 5.17
N GLU A 165 -7.61 13.04 4.63
CA GLU A 165 -6.26 13.32 4.14
C GLU A 165 -5.23 13.26 5.26
N ALA A 166 -5.49 13.89 6.42
CA ALA A 166 -4.61 13.82 7.58
C ALA A 166 -4.40 12.39 8.10
N ARG A 167 -5.47 11.56 8.06
CA ARG A 167 -5.39 10.15 8.44
C ARG A 167 -4.54 9.36 7.44
N LEU A 168 -4.74 9.58 6.14
CA LEU A 168 -3.99 8.90 5.09
C LEU A 168 -2.50 9.28 5.14
N GLN A 169 -2.18 10.56 5.34
CA GLN A 169 -0.79 11.00 5.47
C GLN A 169 -0.08 10.29 6.63
N LYS A 170 -0.74 10.20 7.79
CA LYS A 170 -0.18 9.51 8.96
C LYS A 170 0.07 8.01 8.72
N GLU A 171 -0.79 7.38 7.93
CA GLU A 171 -0.61 5.97 7.55
C GLU A 171 0.54 5.78 6.55
N LEU A 172 0.70 6.73 5.60
CA LEU A 172 1.83 6.74 4.67
C LEU A 172 3.16 6.88 5.41
N ASP A 173 3.28 7.85 6.31
CA ASP A 173 4.50 8.07 7.11
C ASP A 173 4.89 6.80 7.87
N LEU A 174 3.92 6.16 8.56
CA LEU A 174 4.16 4.91 9.29
C LEU A 174 4.61 3.76 8.36
N ARG A 175 4.06 3.70 7.15
CA ARG A 175 4.39 2.66 6.18
C ARG A 175 5.76 2.88 5.57
N GLU A 176 6.15 4.13 5.31
CA GLU A 176 7.49 4.49 4.85
C GLU A 176 8.54 4.06 5.88
N ASP A 177 8.35 4.40 7.15
CA ASP A 177 9.24 3.99 8.24
C ASP A 177 9.38 2.46 8.33
N LEU A 178 8.27 1.73 8.20
CA LEU A 178 8.29 0.27 8.22
C LEU A 178 9.01 -0.33 7.01
N VAL A 179 8.81 0.24 5.82
CA VAL A 179 9.48 -0.22 4.59
C VAL A 179 10.98 0.02 4.70
N GLU A 180 11.42 1.16 5.23
CA GLU A 180 12.83 1.45 5.44
C GLU A 180 13.47 0.45 6.42
N ALA A 181 12.84 0.23 7.58
CA ALA A 181 13.32 -0.74 8.57
C ALA A 181 13.43 -2.16 7.99
N ARG A 182 12.41 -2.62 7.25
CA ARG A 182 12.40 -3.96 6.65
C ARG A 182 13.39 -4.11 5.51
N THR A 183 13.65 -3.04 4.77
CA THR A 183 14.67 -3.03 3.71
C THR A 183 16.05 -3.22 4.32
N LYS A 184 16.35 -2.50 5.41
CA LYS A 184 17.59 -2.65 6.17
C LYS A 184 17.78 -4.07 6.71
N ASP A 185 16.75 -4.63 7.37
CA ASP A 185 16.78 -6.01 7.87
C ASP A 185 17.08 -7.02 6.75
N LEU A 186 16.47 -6.82 5.58
CA LEU A 186 16.66 -7.68 4.42
C LEU A 186 18.09 -7.58 3.85
N GLU A 187 18.67 -6.38 3.82
CA GLU A 187 20.05 -6.15 3.39
C GLU A 187 21.05 -6.82 4.35
N GLU A 188 20.83 -6.71 5.66
CA GLU A 188 21.64 -7.38 6.68
C GLU A 188 21.56 -8.91 6.54
N ALA A 189 20.35 -9.46 6.41
CA ALA A 189 20.15 -10.90 6.22
C ALA A 189 20.80 -11.42 4.92
N ASN A 190 20.66 -10.68 3.81
CA ASN A 190 21.32 -11.03 2.54
C ASN A 190 22.85 -10.99 2.65
N THR A 191 23.39 -10.02 3.38
CA THR A 191 24.83 -9.92 3.62
C THR A 191 25.33 -11.11 4.44
N ALA A 192 24.63 -11.46 5.53
CA ALA A 192 24.95 -12.62 6.35
C ALA A 192 24.89 -13.93 5.53
N LEU A 193 23.87 -14.11 4.71
CA LEU A 193 23.72 -15.29 3.84
C LEU A 193 24.86 -15.40 2.82
N ARG A 194 25.27 -14.28 2.20
CA ARG A 194 26.43 -14.26 1.28
C ARG A 194 27.73 -14.65 1.98
N VAL A 195 27.93 -14.19 3.22
CA VAL A 195 29.10 -14.56 4.02
C VAL A 195 29.07 -16.06 4.36
N LEU A 196 27.93 -16.59 4.78
CA LEU A 196 27.76 -18.02 5.08
C LEU A 196 28.00 -18.90 3.84
N LEU A 197 27.46 -18.52 2.69
CA LEU A 197 27.67 -19.23 1.41
C LEU A 197 29.16 -19.31 1.06
N LYS A 198 29.89 -18.20 1.13
CA LYS A 198 31.34 -18.18 0.92
C LYS A 198 32.09 -19.05 1.92
N GLY A 199 31.63 -19.07 3.18
CA GLY A 199 32.18 -19.93 4.23
C GLY A 199 32.02 -21.41 3.92
N VAL A 200 30.84 -21.82 3.46
CA VAL A 200 30.55 -23.21 3.06
C VAL A 200 31.39 -23.62 1.85
N GLU A 201 31.48 -22.78 0.82
CA GLU A 201 32.31 -23.05 -0.36
C GLU A 201 33.79 -23.18 0.01
N ARG A 202 34.30 -22.30 0.86
CA ARG A 202 35.69 -22.36 1.34
C ARG A 202 35.96 -23.64 2.14
N SER A 203 35.07 -23.98 3.09
CA SER A 203 35.22 -25.19 3.90
C SER A 203 35.17 -26.46 3.04
N LYS A 204 34.30 -26.48 2.02
CA LYS A 204 34.27 -27.58 1.04
C LYS A 204 35.62 -27.74 0.35
N THR A 205 36.16 -26.66 -0.21
CA THR A 205 37.46 -26.69 -0.91
C THR A 205 38.59 -27.12 0.03
N GLU A 206 38.62 -26.62 1.27
CA GLU A 206 39.62 -27.02 2.28
C GLU A 206 39.55 -28.52 2.61
N ILE A 207 38.35 -29.09 2.70
CA ILE A 207 38.15 -30.54 2.91
C ILE A 207 38.64 -31.34 1.69
N GLU A 208 38.27 -30.91 0.47
CA GLU A 208 38.68 -31.57 -0.78
C GLU A 208 40.22 -31.58 -0.94
N GLU A 209 40.88 -30.44 -0.69
CA GLU A 209 42.34 -30.33 -0.72
C GLU A 209 43.01 -31.22 0.33
N ARG A 210 42.49 -31.25 1.56
CA ARG A 210 43.02 -32.10 2.64
C ARG A 210 42.93 -33.58 2.30
N VAL A 211 41.79 -34.03 1.77
CA VAL A 211 41.60 -35.44 1.35
C VAL A 211 42.57 -35.78 0.21
N ALA A 212 42.72 -34.91 -0.78
CA ALA A 212 43.65 -35.12 -1.88
C ALA A 212 45.11 -35.20 -1.41
N GLN A 213 45.52 -34.34 -0.47
CA GLN A 213 46.86 -34.38 0.14
C GLN A 213 47.10 -35.66 0.94
N GLN A 214 46.12 -36.10 1.74
CA GLN A 214 46.23 -37.35 2.51
C GLN A 214 46.38 -38.57 1.60
N ILE A 215 45.60 -38.68 0.53
CA ILE A 215 45.73 -39.78 -0.43
C ILE A 215 47.12 -39.75 -1.10
N LYS A 216 47.58 -38.58 -1.54
CA LYS A 216 48.91 -38.43 -2.17
C LYS A 216 50.06 -38.76 -1.23
N GLY A 217 49.95 -38.39 0.05
CA GLY A 217 51.00 -38.58 1.05
C GLY A 217 51.01 -39.95 1.71
N LEU A 218 49.84 -40.57 1.91
CA LEU A 218 49.71 -41.82 2.66
C LEU A 218 49.46 -43.03 1.78
N VAL A 219 48.60 -42.92 0.75
CA VAL A 219 48.15 -44.09 -0.03
C VAL A 219 49.03 -44.33 -1.26
N LEU A 220 49.29 -43.29 -2.06
CA LEU A 220 50.08 -43.43 -3.30
C LEU A 220 51.49 -44.01 -3.09
N PRO A 221 52.26 -43.64 -2.04
CA PRO A 221 53.59 -44.23 -1.82
C PRO A 221 53.55 -45.74 -1.62
N HIS A 222 52.50 -46.27 -0.97
CA HIS A 222 52.33 -47.72 -0.79
C HIS A 222 51.96 -48.42 -2.10
N VAL A 223 51.10 -47.82 -2.94
CA VAL A 223 50.78 -48.35 -4.27
C VAL A 223 52.04 -48.40 -5.15
N SER A 224 52.85 -47.33 -5.15
CA SER A 224 54.13 -47.29 -5.87
C SER A 224 55.11 -48.36 -5.38
N ARG A 225 55.15 -48.63 -4.06
CA ARG A 225 56.01 -49.67 -3.48
C ARG A 225 55.55 -51.07 -3.87
N LEU A 226 54.25 -51.36 -3.85
CA LEU A 226 53.70 -52.65 -4.31
C LEU A 226 53.99 -52.89 -5.79
N ARG A 227 53.90 -51.83 -6.62
CA ARG A 227 54.27 -51.90 -8.05
C ARG A 227 55.72 -52.31 -8.27
N GLN A 228 56.63 -51.84 -7.42
CA GLN A 228 58.05 -52.20 -7.49
C GLN A 228 58.31 -53.66 -7.05
N LEU A 229 57.59 -54.14 -6.03
CA LEU A 229 57.76 -55.50 -5.50
C LEU A 229 57.20 -56.58 -6.43
N ASN A 230 56.14 -56.27 -7.17
CA ASN A 230 55.47 -57.20 -8.09
C ASN A 230 55.84 -56.95 -9.55
N ALA A 231 57.09 -56.54 -9.83
CA ALA A 231 57.52 -56.10 -11.16
C ALA A 231 57.39 -57.19 -12.25
N ASP A 232 57.51 -58.46 -11.88
CA ASP A 232 57.55 -59.59 -12.81
C ASP A 232 56.17 -60.23 -13.09
N ASP A 233 55.11 -59.79 -12.42
CA ASP A 233 53.74 -60.28 -12.63
C ASP A 233 52.92 -59.27 -13.45
N GLU A 234 52.73 -59.55 -14.74
CA GLU A 234 51.96 -58.70 -15.67
C GLU A 234 50.51 -58.47 -15.21
N ARG A 235 49.85 -59.46 -14.59
CA ARG A 235 48.47 -59.31 -14.13
C ARG A 235 48.41 -58.39 -12.92
N ALA A 236 49.28 -58.59 -11.93
CA ALA A 236 49.37 -57.72 -10.77
C ALA A 236 49.70 -56.27 -11.18
N ARG A 237 50.59 -56.10 -12.15
CA ARG A 237 51.00 -54.79 -12.67
C ARG A 237 49.85 -54.05 -13.37
N SER A 238 49.03 -54.74 -14.16
CA SER A 238 47.82 -54.15 -14.77
C SER A 238 46.82 -53.66 -13.72
N TYR A 239 46.57 -54.43 -12.65
CA TYR A 239 45.66 -54.00 -11.58
C TYR A 239 46.21 -52.81 -10.78
N LEU A 240 47.52 -52.78 -10.52
CA LEU A 240 48.18 -51.66 -9.84
C LEU A 240 48.18 -50.39 -10.70
N ASP A 241 48.35 -50.52 -12.03
CA ASP A 241 48.21 -49.40 -12.96
C ASP A 241 46.80 -48.80 -12.94
N THR A 242 45.76 -49.64 -12.93
CA THR A 242 44.37 -49.19 -12.80
C THR A 242 44.09 -48.55 -11.44
N LEU A 243 44.61 -49.12 -10.35
CA LEU A 243 44.47 -48.57 -8.99
C LEU A 243 45.14 -47.19 -8.86
N GLU A 244 46.36 -47.06 -9.35
CA GLU A 244 47.12 -45.80 -9.34
C GLU A 244 46.42 -44.75 -10.21
N ALA A 245 45.92 -45.13 -11.39
CA ALA A 245 45.13 -44.24 -12.25
C ALA A 245 43.82 -43.81 -11.58
N ASN A 246 43.10 -44.72 -10.93
CA ASN A 246 41.86 -44.41 -10.22
C ASN A 246 42.09 -43.52 -9.01
N LEU A 247 43.14 -43.76 -8.22
CA LEU A 247 43.49 -42.90 -7.09
C LEU A 247 43.93 -41.51 -7.57
N LYS A 248 44.74 -41.43 -8.63
CA LYS A 248 45.09 -40.16 -9.27
C LYS A 248 43.84 -39.44 -9.78
N ASN A 249 42.92 -40.15 -10.43
CA ASN A 249 41.64 -39.61 -10.90
C ASN A 249 40.73 -39.16 -9.77
N ILE A 250 40.67 -39.87 -8.64
CA ILE A 250 39.91 -39.46 -7.44
C ILE A 250 40.54 -38.19 -6.85
N THR A 251 41.86 -38.14 -6.70
CA THR A 251 42.55 -36.93 -6.21
C THR A 251 42.49 -35.75 -7.18
N SER A 252 42.36 -35.98 -8.48
CA SER A 252 42.11 -34.93 -9.48
C SER A 252 40.61 -34.60 -9.62
N ALA A 253 39.73 -35.51 -9.25
CA ALA A 253 38.29 -35.26 -9.16
C ALA A 253 37.99 -34.31 -7.99
N PHE A 254 38.71 -34.44 -6.89
CA PHE A 254 38.74 -33.44 -5.81
C PHE A 254 39.34 -32.08 -6.24
N SER A 255 39.89 -31.95 -7.45
CA SER A 255 40.37 -30.67 -8.01
C SER A 255 39.49 -30.04 -9.10
N GLY A 256 38.25 -30.54 -9.32
CA GLY A 256 37.20 -29.76 -9.98
C GLY A 256 36.69 -30.25 -11.34
N LYS A 257 35.53 -29.68 -11.72
CA LYS A 257 34.68 -29.78 -12.94
C LYS A 257 34.50 -31.14 -13.63
N LEU A 258 35.56 -31.91 -13.89
CA LEU A 258 35.47 -33.26 -14.45
C LEU A 258 34.76 -34.24 -13.50
N ALA A 259 35.00 -34.11 -12.19
CA ALA A 259 34.33 -34.94 -11.17
C ALA A 259 32.81 -34.82 -11.22
N VAL A 260 32.31 -33.58 -11.23
CA VAL A 260 30.88 -33.24 -11.28
C VAL A 260 30.25 -33.72 -12.59
N ALA A 261 31.00 -33.72 -13.69
CA ALA A 261 30.53 -34.27 -14.96
C ALA A 261 30.47 -35.81 -14.95
N LEU A 262 31.41 -36.48 -14.28
CA LEU A 262 31.46 -37.95 -14.19
C LEU A 262 30.42 -38.52 -13.21
N GLU A 263 29.99 -37.78 -12.17
CA GLU A 263 28.91 -38.21 -11.26
C GLU A 263 27.56 -38.42 -11.96
N ARG A 264 27.34 -37.76 -13.10
CA ARG A 264 26.09 -37.88 -13.88
C ARG A 264 26.08 -39.09 -14.81
N LEU A 265 27.17 -39.84 -14.87
CA LEU A 265 27.38 -40.95 -15.79
C LEU A 265 27.30 -42.29 -15.04
N THR A 266 26.88 -43.35 -15.74
CA THR A 266 26.97 -44.71 -15.20
C THR A 266 28.42 -45.17 -15.10
N PRO A 267 28.75 -46.20 -14.29
CA PRO A 267 30.13 -46.68 -14.15
C PRO A 267 30.82 -47.00 -15.48
N THR A 268 30.10 -47.63 -16.42
CA THR A 268 30.58 -47.91 -17.78
C THR A 268 30.77 -46.64 -18.61
N GLU A 269 29.87 -45.66 -18.50
CA GLU A 269 29.99 -44.39 -19.22
C GLU A 269 31.13 -43.54 -18.68
N SER A 270 31.38 -43.55 -17.36
CA SER A 270 32.51 -42.87 -16.73
C SER A 270 33.84 -43.44 -17.19
N GLU A 271 33.96 -44.77 -17.25
CA GLU A 271 35.14 -45.47 -17.77
C GLU A 271 35.40 -45.12 -19.24
N ILE A 272 34.35 -45.13 -20.09
CA ILE A 272 34.45 -44.73 -21.49
C ILE A 272 34.79 -43.24 -21.62
N ALA A 273 34.17 -42.35 -20.83
CA ALA A 273 34.43 -40.92 -20.85
C ALA A 273 35.89 -40.59 -20.49
N GLN A 274 36.47 -41.29 -19.52
CA GLN A 274 37.88 -41.14 -19.16
C GLN A 274 38.81 -41.54 -20.30
N LEU A 275 38.54 -42.67 -20.97
CA LEU A 275 39.33 -43.10 -22.13
C LEU A 275 39.19 -42.15 -23.32
N VAL A 276 38.00 -41.58 -23.54
CA VAL A 276 37.77 -40.53 -24.56
C VAL A 276 38.56 -39.27 -24.22
N ALA A 277 38.58 -38.84 -22.95
CA ALA A 277 39.34 -37.67 -22.50
C ALA A 277 40.86 -37.85 -22.61
N GLN A 278 41.35 -39.09 -22.74
CA GLN A 278 42.74 -39.43 -23.03
C GLN A 278 43.06 -39.50 -24.53
N GLY A 279 42.09 -39.19 -25.39
CA GLY A 279 42.25 -39.18 -26.85
C GLY A 279 42.12 -40.54 -27.53
N ARG A 280 41.61 -41.57 -26.83
CA ARG A 280 41.39 -42.90 -27.41
C ARG A 280 40.23 -42.88 -28.42
N SER A 281 40.43 -43.51 -29.57
CA SER A 281 39.39 -43.71 -30.59
C SER A 281 38.36 -44.77 -30.16
N THR A 282 37.17 -44.77 -30.75
CA THR A 282 36.14 -45.80 -30.49
C THR A 282 36.69 -47.22 -30.70
N LYS A 283 37.52 -47.43 -31.72
CA LYS A 283 38.13 -48.74 -32.01
C LYS A 283 39.10 -49.18 -30.92
N GLU A 284 39.91 -48.26 -30.39
CA GLU A 284 40.84 -48.56 -29.29
C GLU A 284 40.09 -48.84 -27.99
N ILE A 285 39.07 -48.04 -27.66
CA ILE A 285 38.24 -48.25 -26.47
C ILE A 285 37.52 -49.61 -26.54
N ALA A 286 36.97 -49.96 -27.69
CA ALA A 286 36.31 -51.25 -27.92
C ALA A 286 37.28 -52.42 -27.68
N LYS A 287 38.52 -52.30 -28.15
CA LYS A 287 39.58 -53.29 -27.92
C LYS A 287 39.99 -53.36 -26.44
N THR A 288 40.15 -52.22 -25.77
CA THR A 288 40.53 -52.16 -24.34
C THR A 288 39.46 -52.76 -23.44
N LEU A 289 38.18 -52.49 -23.71
CA LEU A 289 37.07 -52.97 -22.87
C LEU A 289 36.50 -54.32 -23.32
N SER A 290 37.06 -54.94 -24.38
CA SER A 290 36.55 -56.18 -24.98
C SER A 290 35.06 -56.12 -25.34
N ARG A 291 34.63 -55.01 -25.97
CA ARG A 291 33.23 -54.75 -26.37
C ARG A 291 33.14 -54.41 -27.85
N GLY A 292 31.95 -54.55 -28.44
CA GLY A 292 31.69 -54.11 -29.80
C GLY A 292 31.85 -52.59 -29.97
N THR A 293 32.36 -52.15 -31.12
CA THR A 293 32.47 -50.71 -31.44
C THR A 293 31.12 -50.01 -31.40
N SER A 294 30.05 -50.69 -31.85
CA SER A 294 28.67 -50.21 -31.75
C SER A 294 28.23 -49.95 -30.30
N THR A 295 28.66 -50.78 -29.36
CA THR A 295 28.40 -50.60 -27.92
C THR A 295 29.12 -49.36 -27.38
N ILE A 296 30.36 -49.12 -27.81
CA ILE A 296 31.11 -47.92 -27.41
C ILE A 296 30.48 -46.66 -27.99
N ASP A 297 30.07 -46.66 -29.26
CA ASP A 297 29.38 -45.51 -29.87
C ASP A 297 28.04 -45.22 -29.20
N PHE A 298 27.29 -46.27 -28.81
CA PHE A 298 26.08 -46.13 -28.01
C PHE A 298 26.36 -45.40 -26.68
N HIS A 299 27.36 -45.85 -25.92
CA HIS A 299 27.72 -45.18 -24.67
C HIS A 299 28.27 -43.75 -24.88
N ARG A 300 29.05 -43.49 -25.95
CA ARG A 300 29.52 -42.14 -26.29
C ARG A 300 28.36 -41.18 -26.57
N ASN A 301 27.30 -41.66 -27.21
CA ASN A 301 26.09 -40.86 -27.44
C ASN A 301 25.33 -40.59 -26.14
N ASN A 302 25.20 -41.58 -25.26
CA ASN A 302 24.58 -41.38 -23.95
C ASN A 302 25.38 -40.39 -23.09
N ILE A 303 26.71 -40.46 -23.12
CA ILE A 303 27.58 -39.49 -22.44
C ILE A 303 27.32 -38.08 -22.99
N ARG A 304 27.25 -37.91 -24.33
CA ARG A 304 26.92 -36.61 -24.93
C ARG A 304 25.56 -36.09 -24.48
N GLN A 305 24.54 -36.94 -24.42
CA GLN A 305 23.21 -36.55 -23.96
C GLN A 305 23.22 -36.10 -22.50
N LYS A 306 23.84 -36.89 -21.61
CA LYS A 306 23.93 -36.62 -20.17
C LYS A 306 24.76 -35.38 -19.83
N LEU A 307 25.71 -35.02 -20.70
CA LEU A 307 26.53 -33.80 -20.58
C LEU A 307 25.97 -32.60 -21.36
N GLY A 308 24.75 -32.71 -21.94
CA GLY A 308 24.08 -31.61 -22.64
C GLY A 308 24.73 -31.22 -23.98
N LEU A 309 25.46 -32.15 -24.62
CA LEU A 309 26.15 -31.95 -25.90
C LEU A 309 25.31 -32.42 -27.11
N THR A 310 24.03 -32.73 -26.92
CA THR A 310 23.15 -33.37 -27.92
C THR A 310 22.98 -32.52 -29.19
N HIS A 311 22.91 -31.20 -29.05
CA HIS A 311 22.61 -30.28 -30.17
C HIS A 311 23.79 -29.38 -30.57
N GLY A 312 24.97 -29.57 -29.97
CA GLY A 312 26.15 -28.76 -30.25
C GLY A 312 27.17 -29.46 -31.16
N ARG A 313 27.79 -28.70 -32.07
CA ARG A 313 29.00 -29.14 -32.83
C ARG A 313 30.24 -29.37 -31.95
N ARG A 314 30.12 -29.26 -30.62
CA ARG A 314 31.25 -29.45 -29.70
C ARG A 314 31.68 -30.92 -29.68
N ASN A 315 32.97 -31.12 -29.89
CA ASN A 315 33.62 -32.42 -29.85
C ASN A 315 33.66 -32.93 -28.38
N LEU A 316 33.23 -34.18 -28.15
CA LEU A 316 33.15 -34.78 -26.82
C LEU A 316 34.52 -34.86 -26.13
N GLN A 317 35.58 -35.22 -26.87
CA GLN A 317 36.93 -35.30 -26.34
C GLN A 317 37.42 -33.93 -25.89
N LYS A 318 37.34 -32.90 -26.76
CA LYS A 318 37.75 -31.54 -26.39
C LYS A 318 36.97 -30.99 -25.20
N TYR A 319 35.68 -31.32 -25.10
CA TYR A 319 34.86 -30.93 -23.96
C TYR A 319 35.35 -31.57 -22.66
N LEU A 320 35.65 -32.87 -22.67
CA LEU A 320 36.15 -33.59 -21.50
C LEU A 320 37.60 -33.20 -21.14
N GLU A 321 38.44 -32.86 -22.13
CA GLU A 321 39.78 -32.31 -21.92
C GLU A 321 39.73 -30.95 -21.21
N ASN A 322 38.79 -30.08 -21.57
CA ASN A 322 38.60 -28.77 -20.93
C ASN A 322 38.03 -28.83 -19.49
N LEU A 323 37.62 -30.02 -19.04
CA LEU A 323 37.14 -30.25 -17.68
C LEU A 323 38.22 -30.76 -16.73
N LYS A 324 39.38 -31.20 -17.26
CA LYS A 324 40.56 -31.62 -16.49
C LYS A 324 41.25 -30.43 -15.83
#